data_AF-A0AAD8UHK5-F1
#
_entry.id   AF-A0AAD8UHK5-F1
#
_cell.length_a   1.000
_cell.length_b   1.000
_cell.length_c   1.000
_cell.angle_alpha   90.00
_cell.angle_beta   90.00
_cell.angle_gamma   90.00
#
_symmetry.space_group_name_H-M   'P 1'
#
loop_
_entity.id
_entity.type
_entity.pdbx_description
1 polymer ?
#
loop_
_entity_poly.entity_id
_entity_poly.type
_entity_poly.pdbx_seq_one_letter_code
_entity_poly.pdbx_strand_id
1 'polypeptide(L)'
;RYWMGTCLVEHAECRVKGQAKSYPTRLLEIGESGLRLVETQTTLVTGPYAALSYCWGPDPSFLRLTARNQDKLRTGIVDDELPVAFREAIKVVPCLDIPYIWIDSLCIIQNGQGSTEDWTHESARMADVYSDSILCLALYRSANPDESTFRGGVPRFMPPTEVETICILDRNESVRHSCVVFSSSYYEDALYRQPLGSRGWALRERLLSSRVLGFGCGELFWSCAECQHVYESFPGGLTFEDNFFQGLQLTSAPSTLDQKDPTGLTAVWFRVAEEYTSRDLTFPESDKLLALSTVAFRLGQAMDDICIWGHFK
;
A
#
# COMPACT_ATOMS: atom_id res chain seq x y z
N ARG A 1 -6.66 -14.19 1.17
CA ARG A 1 -7.66 -14.40 2.26
C ARG A 1 -7.01 -14.78 3.59
N TYR A 2 -6.17 -15.83 3.66
CA TYR A 2 -5.54 -16.29 4.90
C TYR A 2 -4.90 -15.17 5.74
N TRP A 3 -3.92 -14.43 5.17
CA TRP A 3 -3.23 -13.36 5.90
C TRP A 3 -4.17 -12.28 6.46
N MET A 4 -5.20 -11.89 5.69
CA MET A 4 -6.18 -10.90 6.15
C MET A 4 -7.02 -11.44 7.30
N GLY A 5 -7.46 -12.70 7.23
CA GLY A 5 -8.19 -13.36 8.31
C GLY A 5 -7.37 -13.45 9.60
N THR A 6 -6.13 -13.95 9.51
CA THR A 6 -5.18 -14.01 10.64
C THR A 6 -4.96 -12.61 11.24
N CYS A 7 -4.70 -11.61 10.39
CA CYS A 7 -4.47 -10.24 10.84
C CYS A 7 -5.69 -9.61 11.54
N LEU A 8 -6.92 -9.92 11.10
CA LEU A 8 -8.13 -9.37 11.72
C LEU A 8 -8.49 -10.06 13.05
N VAL A 9 -8.04 -11.30 13.26
CA VAL A 9 -8.40 -12.10 14.44
C VAL A 9 -7.30 -12.08 15.50
N GLU A 10 -6.04 -12.22 15.08
CA GLU A 10 -4.91 -12.51 15.98
C GLU A 10 -4.13 -11.24 16.32
N HIS A 11 -3.91 -10.35 15.36
CA HIS A 11 -3.07 -9.15 15.55
C HIS A 11 -3.82 -8.08 16.37
N ALA A 12 -3.31 -7.74 17.55
CA ALA A 12 -3.97 -6.84 18.49
C ALA A 12 -4.00 -5.37 18.01
N GLU A 13 -2.91 -4.87 17.46
CA GLU A 13 -2.76 -3.53 16.89
C GLU A 13 -3.59 -3.36 15.61
N CYS A 14 -3.77 -4.45 14.87
CA CYS A 14 -4.51 -4.43 13.61
C CYS A 14 -6.04 -4.46 13.83
N ARG A 15 -6.50 -5.04 14.94
CA ARG A 15 -7.92 -5.11 15.31
C ARG A 15 -8.53 -3.74 15.59
N VAL A 16 -7.79 -2.86 16.26
CA VAL A 16 -8.21 -1.48 16.56
C VAL A 16 -8.44 -0.67 15.27
N LYS A 17 -7.79 -1.06 14.17
CA LYS A 17 -7.86 -0.42 12.84
C LYS A 17 -8.82 -1.13 11.86
N GLY A 18 -9.69 -2.03 12.35
CA GLY A 18 -10.55 -2.87 11.50
C GLY A 18 -11.84 -2.22 10.98
N GLN A 19 -12.20 -1.02 11.46
CA GLN A 19 -13.39 -0.29 11.01
C GLN A 19 -13.01 1.12 10.55
N ALA A 20 -13.53 1.52 9.39
CA ALA A 20 -13.35 2.86 8.86
C ALA A 20 -13.98 3.88 9.81
N LYS A 21 -13.17 4.81 10.33
CA LYS A 21 -13.67 5.90 11.18
C LYS A 21 -14.42 6.95 10.36
N SER A 22 -13.99 7.12 9.12
CA SER A 22 -14.60 8.01 8.15
C SER A 22 -14.50 7.41 6.74
N TYR A 23 -15.37 7.86 5.84
CA TYR A 23 -15.27 7.54 4.42
C TYR A 23 -14.77 8.76 3.64
N PRO A 24 -14.01 8.56 2.53
CA PRO A 24 -13.71 9.64 1.59
C PRO A 24 -15.00 10.21 1.00
N THR A 25 -14.92 11.35 0.31
CA THR A 25 -16.11 11.98 -0.31
C THR A 25 -16.75 11.06 -1.35
N ARG A 26 -15.93 10.28 -2.06
CA ARG A 26 -16.36 9.32 -3.08
C ARG A 26 -15.68 7.98 -2.91
N LEU A 27 -16.41 6.93 -3.26
CA LEU A 27 -15.91 5.56 -3.39
C LEU A 27 -16.40 4.95 -4.69
N LEU A 28 -15.74 3.91 -5.16
CA LEU A 28 -16.29 3.04 -6.19
C LEU A 28 -16.96 1.85 -5.50
N GLU A 29 -18.26 1.71 -5.68
CA GLU A 29 -19.02 0.54 -5.25
C GLU A 29 -18.88 -0.58 -6.27
N ILE A 30 -18.55 -1.77 -5.78
CA ILE A 30 -18.44 -2.99 -6.58
C ILE A 30 -19.68 -3.83 -6.30
N GLY A 31 -20.71 -3.66 -7.14
CA GLY A 31 -21.98 -4.37 -7.01
C GLY A 31 -22.17 -5.47 -8.06
N GLU A 32 -23.27 -6.21 -7.94
CA GLU A 32 -23.68 -7.22 -8.93
C GLU A 32 -23.90 -6.60 -10.33
N SER A 33 -24.40 -5.36 -10.36
CA SER A 33 -24.66 -4.59 -11.59
C SER A 33 -23.40 -3.94 -12.19
N GLY A 34 -22.22 -4.17 -11.59
CA GLY A 34 -20.95 -3.59 -12.02
C GLY A 34 -20.39 -2.53 -11.07
N LEU A 35 -19.45 -1.73 -11.58
CA LEU A 35 -18.73 -0.71 -10.83
C LEU A 35 -19.43 0.65 -10.99
N ARG A 36 -19.59 1.42 -9.91
CA ARG A 36 -20.11 2.79 -10.00
C ARG A 36 -19.51 3.71 -8.94
N LEU A 37 -19.44 5.00 -9.24
CA LEU A 37 -19.06 6.04 -8.31
C LEU A 37 -20.21 6.37 -7.35
N VAL A 38 -19.94 6.34 -6.04
CA VAL A 38 -20.91 6.73 -5.01
C VAL A 38 -20.37 7.91 -4.21
N GLU A 39 -21.26 8.82 -3.84
CA GLU A 39 -20.95 9.91 -2.92
C GLU A 39 -21.42 9.58 -1.52
N THR A 40 -20.49 9.62 -0.58
CA THR A 40 -20.70 9.09 0.78
C THR A 40 -21.60 9.98 1.63
N GLN A 41 -21.80 11.24 1.23
CA GLN A 41 -22.74 12.16 1.87
C GLN A 41 -24.20 11.93 1.46
N THR A 42 -24.45 11.40 0.26
CA THR A 42 -25.80 11.24 -0.31
C THR A 42 -26.22 9.77 -0.43
N THR A 43 -25.26 8.85 -0.37
CA THR A 43 -25.47 7.41 -0.46
C THR A 43 -25.01 6.76 0.85
N LEU A 44 -25.88 5.92 1.43
CA LEU A 44 -25.51 5.15 2.62
C LEU A 44 -24.42 4.14 2.24
N VAL A 45 -23.23 4.33 2.79
CA VAL A 45 -22.10 3.39 2.64
C VAL A 45 -21.98 2.55 3.91
N THR A 46 -22.04 1.24 3.76
CA THR A 46 -21.91 0.29 4.88
C THR A 46 -20.84 -0.74 4.57
N GLY A 47 -19.75 -0.73 5.36
CA GLY A 47 -18.74 -1.77 5.30
C GLY A 47 -17.35 -1.23 4.95
N PRO A 48 -16.35 -2.11 4.86
CA PRO A 48 -14.98 -1.70 4.61
C PRO A 48 -14.77 -1.24 3.16
N TYR A 49 -13.73 -0.45 2.94
CA TYR A 49 -13.24 -0.15 1.59
C TYR A 49 -11.74 -0.43 1.50
N ALA A 50 -11.29 -0.79 0.30
CA ALA A 50 -9.87 -0.88 -0.05
C ALA A 50 -9.40 0.45 -0.65
N ALA A 51 -8.12 0.79 -0.50
CA ALA A 51 -7.47 1.85 -1.27
C ALA A 51 -6.54 1.25 -2.33
N LEU A 52 -6.33 1.93 -3.45
CA LEU A 52 -5.42 1.50 -4.50
C LEU A 52 -4.22 2.44 -4.60
N SER A 53 -3.02 1.88 -4.44
CA SER A 53 -1.73 2.52 -4.71
C SER A 53 -1.16 1.98 -6.02
N TYR A 54 -0.83 2.86 -6.96
CA TYR A 54 -0.39 2.48 -8.31
C TYR A 54 0.39 3.63 -8.97
N CYS A 55 1.03 3.40 -10.11
CA CYS A 55 1.70 4.46 -10.87
C CYS A 55 0.76 5.08 -11.92
N TRP A 56 0.75 6.40 -12.04
CA TRP A 56 -0.05 7.09 -13.05
C TRP A 56 0.57 7.02 -14.46
N GLY A 57 1.89 6.84 -14.55
CA GLY A 57 2.64 7.02 -15.79
C GLY A 57 2.84 8.50 -16.17
N PRO A 58 3.69 8.78 -17.18
CA PRO A 58 4.03 10.16 -17.57
C PRO A 58 2.88 10.91 -18.25
N ASP A 59 2.07 10.20 -19.05
CA ASP A 59 0.98 10.79 -19.84
C ASP A 59 -0.34 10.02 -19.62
N PRO A 60 -1.06 10.28 -18.51
CA PRO A 60 -2.24 9.51 -18.14
C PRO A 60 -3.39 9.74 -19.14
N SER A 61 -3.61 8.77 -20.02
CA SER A 61 -4.67 8.78 -21.04
C SER A 61 -5.90 7.93 -20.68
N PHE A 62 -5.84 7.23 -19.56
CA PHE A 62 -6.90 6.36 -19.06
C PHE A 62 -8.12 7.12 -18.50
N LEU A 63 -9.20 6.36 -18.22
CA LEU A 63 -10.42 6.87 -17.60
C LEU A 63 -10.12 7.53 -16.25
N ARG A 64 -10.56 8.79 -16.12
CA ARG A 64 -10.42 9.60 -14.90
C ARG A 64 -11.74 10.30 -14.59
N LEU A 65 -11.98 10.59 -13.33
CA LEU A 65 -13.12 11.40 -12.91
C LEU A 65 -12.88 12.86 -13.31
N THR A 66 -13.89 13.45 -13.92
CA THR A 66 -13.93 14.83 -14.40
C THR A 66 -15.27 15.45 -14.05
N ALA A 67 -15.34 16.78 -14.01
CA ALA A 67 -16.61 17.47 -13.80
C ALA A 67 -17.65 17.12 -14.88
N ARG A 68 -17.22 16.66 -16.06
CA ARG A 68 -18.11 16.34 -17.20
C ARG A 68 -18.64 14.91 -17.20
N ASN A 69 -17.92 13.96 -16.60
CA ASN A 69 -18.29 12.54 -16.64
C ASN A 69 -18.75 11.99 -15.27
N GLN A 70 -18.77 12.80 -14.21
CA GLN A 70 -19.18 12.37 -12.88
C GLN A 70 -20.55 11.68 -12.86
N ASP A 71 -21.57 12.27 -13.50
CA ASP A 71 -22.91 11.67 -13.55
C ASP A 71 -22.92 10.34 -14.31
N LYS A 72 -22.13 10.22 -15.38
CA LYS A 72 -21.94 8.94 -16.10
C LYS A 72 -21.36 7.90 -15.15
N LEU A 73 -20.27 8.21 -14.45
CA LEU A 73 -19.61 7.26 -13.55
C LEU A 73 -20.49 6.87 -12.34
N ARG A 74 -21.40 7.75 -11.90
CA ARG A 74 -22.41 7.42 -10.87
C ARG A 74 -23.45 6.41 -11.34
N THR A 75 -23.79 6.42 -12.63
CA THR A 75 -24.74 5.45 -13.21
C THR A 75 -24.10 4.09 -13.49
N GLY A 76 -22.80 4.06 -13.76
CA GLY A 76 -22.03 2.84 -13.96
C GLY A 76 -20.77 3.08 -14.78
N ILE A 77 -19.80 2.19 -14.61
CA ILE A 77 -18.54 2.16 -15.33
C ILE A 77 -18.46 0.82 -16.04
N VAL A 78 -18.32 0.85 -17.36
CA VAL A 78 -18.19 -0.36 -18.16
C VAL A 78 -16.78 -0.92 -17.96
N ASP A 79 -16.64 -2.23 -17.75
CA ASP A 79 -15.35 -2.88 -17.47
C ASP A 79 -14.28 -2.51 -18.52
N ASP A 80 -14.63 -2.53 -19.80
CA ASP A 80 -13.69 -2.21 -20.90
C ASP A 80 -13.23 -0.74 -20.94
N GLU A 81 -13.87 0.17 -20.21
CA GLU A 81 -13.38 1.55 -20.05
C GLU A 81 -12.28 1.66 -18.99
N LEU A 82 -12.14 0.64 -18.13
CA LEU A 82 -11.13 0.59 -17.09
C LEU A 82 -9.80 0.08 -17.64
N PRO A 83 -8.69 0.72 -17.24
CA PRO A 83 -7.35 0.21 -17.50
C PRO A 83 -7.15 -1.21 -16.98
N VAL A 84 -6.20 -1.92 -17.58
CA VAL A 84 -5.93 -3.33 -17.27
C VAL A 84 -5.62 -3.52 -15.78
N ALA A 85 -4.74 -2.70 -15.21
CA ALA A 85 -4.37 -2.77 -13.81
C ALA A 85 -5.57 -2.55 -12.86
N PHE A 86 -6.48 -1.64 -13.21
CA PHE A 86 -7.66 -1.35 -12.39
C PHE A 86 -8.63 -2.52 -12.41
N ARG A 87 -8.90 -3.09 -13.59
CA ARG A 87 -9.72 -4.31 -13.71
C ARG A 87 -9.16 -5.46 -12.91
N GLU A 88 -7.85 -5.64 -12.95
CA GLU A 88 -7.14 -6.66 -12.18
C GLU A 88 -7.31 -6.44 -10.67
N ALA A 89 -7.08 -5.22 -10.18
CA ALA A 89 -7.30 -4.88 -8.77
C ALA A 89 -8.76 -5.08 -8.34
N ILE A 90 -9.73 -4.60 -9.13
CA ILE A 90 -11.16 -4.68 -8.83
C ILE A 90 -11.65 -6.14 -8.76
N LYS A 91 -11.05 -7.07 -9.51
CA LYS A 91 -11.37 -8.50 -9.40
C LYS A 91 -10.97 -9.10 -8.05
N VAL A 92 -9.94 -8.57 -7.40
CA VAL A 92 -9.43 -9.09 -6.13
C VAL A 92 -10.30 -8.63 -4.96
N VAL A 93 -10.82 -7.40 -5.00
CA VAL A 93 -11.52 -6.77 -3.87
C VAL A 93 -12.75 -7.57 -3.39
N PRO A 94 -13.68 -8.04 -4.26
CA PRO A 94 -14.79 -8.91 -3.85
C PRO A 94 -14.32 -10.26 -3.31
N CYS A 95 -13.18 -10.77 -3.78
CA CYS A 95 -12.58 -12.00 -3.24
C CYS A 95 -12.06 -11.80 -1.80
N LEU A 96 -12.08 -10.59 -1.26
CA LEU A 96 -11.73 -10.29 0.13
C LEU A 96 -12.93 -9.81 0.95
N ASP A 97 -14.14 -9.94 0.40
CA ASP A 97 -15.40 -9.51 1.02
C ASP A 97 -15.43 -7.99 1.29
N ILE A 98 -14.81 -7.23 0.39
CA ILE A 98 -14.74 -5.76 0.45
C ILE A 98 -15.68 -5.20 -0.65
N PRO A 99 -16.71 -4.41 -0.30
CA PRO A 99 -17.68 -3.89 -1.26
C PRO A 99 -17.24 -2.61 -2.00
N TYR A 100 -16.23 -1.90 -1.47
CA TYR A 100 -15.81 -0.60 -2.00
C TYR A 100 -14.32 -0.53 -2.27
N ILE A 101 -13.92 0.22 -3.30
CA ILE A 101 -12.53 0.58 -3.55
C ILE A 101 -12.40 2.09 -3.80
N TRP A 102 -11.35 2.69 -3.26
CA TRP A 102 -10.96 4.06 -3.55
C TRP A 102 -9.77 4.06 -4.51
N ILE A 103 -9.91 4.79 -5.62
CA ILE A 103 -8.87 5.00 -6.63
C ILE A 103 -8.80 6.51 -6.87
N ASP A 104 -7.69 7.15 -6.52
CA ASP A 104 -7.51 8.62 -6.56
C ASP A 104 -8.01 9.26 -7.88
N SER A 105 -7.65 8.68 -9.02
CA SER A 105 -7.97 9.18 -10.35
C SER A 105 -9.45 9.05 -10.72
N LEU A 106 -10.20 8.18 -10.04
CA LEU A 106 -11.64 7.96 -10.22
C LEU A 106 -12.48 8.50 -9.07
N CYS A 107 -11.86 8.84 -7.93
CA CYS A 107 -12.53 9.35 -6.73
C CYS A 107 -12.18 10.81 -6.41
N ILE A 108 -11.31 11.46 -7.19
CA ILE A 108 -10.98 12.90 -7.12
C ILE A 108 -11.23 13.50 -8.52
N ILE A 109 -11.82 14.70 -8.61
CA ILE A 109 -12.11 15.39 -9.87
C ILE A 109 -10.79 15.90 -10.45
N GLN A 110 -10.35 15.30 -11.56
CA GLN A 110 -9.04 15.54 -12.16
C GLN A 110 -9.00 16.73 -13.11
N ASN A 111 -10.15 17.14 -13.66
CA ASN A 111 -10.23 18.30 -14.54
C ASN A 111 -11.65 18.88 -14.60
N GLY A 112 -11.73 20.10 -15.14
CA GLY A 112 -12.97 20.86 -15.27
C GLY A 112 -13.24 21.78 -14.07
N GLN A 113 -14.45 22.32 -14.03
CA GLN A 113 -14.87 23.24 -12.97
C GLN A 113 -14.88 22.55 -11.61
N GLY A 114 -14.30 23.20 -10.59
CA GLY A 114 -14.23 22.66 -9.23
C GLY A 114 -13.09 21.67 -8.97
N SER A 115 -12.28 21.33 -9.98
CA SER A 115 -11.20 20.33 -9.83
C SER A 115 -10.11 20.74 -8.85
N THR A 116 -9.73 22.02 -8.82
CA THR A 116 -8.71 22.54 -7.88
C THR A 116 -9.19 22.50 -6.44
N GLU A 117 -10.44 22.92 -6.21
CA GLU A 117 -11.06 22.90 -4.88
C GLU A 117 -11.23 21.46 -4.38
N ASP A 118 -11.67 20.56 -5.26
CA ASP A 118 -11.82 19.14 -4.96
C ASP A 118 -10.47 18.50 -4.64
N TRP A 119 -9.45 18.74 -5.46
CA TRP A 119 -8.10 18.24 -5.20
C TRP A 119 -7.53 18.75 -3.87
N THR A 120 -7.74 20.03 -3.57
CA THR A 120 -7.29 20.63 -2.29
C THR A 120 -7.97 19.96 -1.09
N HIS A 121 -9.27 19.68 -1.21
CA HIS A 121 -10.02 18.99 -0.16
C HIS A 121 -9.58 17.53 0.01
N GLU A 122 -9.48 16.77 -1.09
CA GLU A 122 -9.17 15.33 -1.05
C GLU A 122 -7.70 15.05 -0.70
N SER A 123 -6.75 15.85 -1.20
CA SER A 123 -5.32 15.69 -0.90
C SER A 123 -5.00 15.89 0.59
N ALA A 124 -5.72 16.81 1.25
CA ALA A 124 -5.63 17.02 2.70
C ALA A 124 -6.11 15.78 3.48
N ARG A 125 -7.11 15.07 2.96
CA ARG A 125 -7.72 13.88 3.58
C ARG A 125 -7.08 12.56 3.17
N MET A 126 -6.20 12.55 2.18
CA MET A 126 -5.61 11.33 1.62
C MET A 126 -4.96 10.42 2.67
N ALA A 127 -4.37 11.00 3.71
CA ALA A 127 -3.84 10.24 4.83
C ALA A 127 -4.91 9.42 5.57
N ASP A 128 -6.07 10.03 5.80
CA ASP A 128 -7.20 9.38 6.46
C ASP A 128 -7.77 8.28 5.55
N VAL A 129 -7.83 8.52 4.24
CA VAL A 129 -8.29 7.52 3.27
C VAL A 129 -7.46 6.24 3.34
N TYR A 130 -6.13 6.34 3.29
CA TYR A 130 -5.29 5.14 3.39
C TYR A 130 -5.36 4.49 4.79
N SER A 131 -5.46 5.30 5.84
CA SER A 131 -5.45 4.81 7.23
C SER A 131 -6.76 4.14 7.66
N ASP A 132 -7.89 4.64 7.18
CA ASP A 132 -9.23 4.11 7.45
C ASP A 132 -9.61 2.98 6.48
N SER A 133 -8.85 2.78 5.39
CA SER A 133 -9.03 1.63 4.52
C SER A 133 -8.72 0.32 5.25
N ILE A 134 -9.48 -0.74 4.94
CA ILE A 134 -9.23 -2.07 5.53
C ILE A 134 -7.92 -2.67 5.03
N LEU A 135 -7.56 -2.31 3.79
CA LEU A 135 -6.42 -2.83 3.04
C LEU A 135 -6.08 -1.84 1.91
N CYS A 136 -4.79 -1.61 1.70
CA CYS A 136 -4.27 -1.00 0.48
C CYS A 136 -3.80 -2.09 -0.48
N LEU A 137 -4.31 -2.07 -1.71
CA LEU A 137 -3.75 -2.84 -2.82
C LEU A 137 -2.63 -2.00 -3.45
N ALA A 138 -1.42 -2.52 -3.50
CA ALA A 138 -0.26 -1.81 -4.06
C ALA A 138 0.21 -2.51 -5.34
N LEU A 139 0.03 -1.87 -6.49
CA LEU A 139 0.37 -2.42 -7.80
C LEU A 139 1.83 -2.09 -8.15
N TYR A 140 2.77 -2.87 -7.60
CA TYR A 140 4.19 -2.52 -7.68
C TYR A 140 4.73 -2.56 -9.10
N ARG A 141 4.30 -3.56 -9.88
CA ARG A 141 4.87 -3.91 -11.18
C ARG A 141 4.49 -2.96 -12.32
N SER A 142 3.24 -2.51 -12.37
CA SER A 142 2.70 -1.73 -13.49
C SER A 142 3.21 -0.29 -13.44
N ALA A 143 3.87 0.19 -14.50
CA ALA A 143 4.38 1.56 -14.57
C ALA A 143 3.27 2.60 -14.84
N ASN A 144 2.13 2.15 -15.35
CA ASN A 144 0.91 2.93 -15.57
C ASN A 144 -0.31 1.99 -15.52
N PRO A 145 -1.56 2.51 -15.44
CA PRO A 145 -2.74 1.65 -15.31
C PRO A 145 -3.05 0.78 -16.52
N ASP A 146 -2.58 1.14 -17.71
CA ASP A 146 -2.84 0.39 -18.95
C ASP A 146 -1.99 -0.89 -19.04
N GLU A 147 -0.93 -1.00 -18.25
CA GLU A 147 -0.14 -2.21 -18.08
C GLU A 147 -0.80 -3.21 -17.13
N SER A 148 -0.58 -4.50 -17.36
CA SER A 148 -1.02 -5.54 -16.43
C SER A 148 -0.09 -5.60 -15.21
N THR A 149 -0.69 -5.73 -14.03
CA THR A 149 0.03 -6.00 -12.79
C THR A 149 0.18 -7.51 -12.55
N PHE A 150 -0.78 -8.32 -13.05
CA PHE A 150 -0.75 -9.78 -12.90
C PHE A 150 0.12 -10.48 -13.95
N ARG A 151 0.24 -9.89 -15.14
CA ARG A 151 0.95 -10.48 -16.29
C ARG A 151 2.18 -9.66 -16.63
N GLY A 152 3.26 -10.35 -16.96
CA GLY A 152 4.44 -9.73 -17.55
C GLY A 152 5.58 -10.72 -17.70
N GLY A 153 6.76 -10.21 -18.06
CA GLY A 153 7.96 -11.04 -18.27
C GLY A 153 8.33 -11.91 -17.06
N VAL A 154 9.01 -13.02 -17.34
CA VAL A 154 9.59 -13.88 -16.29
C VAL A 154 10.51 -13.01 -15.41
N PRO A 155 10.39 -13.07 -14.07
CA PRO A 155 11.31 -12.38 -13.18
C PRO A 155 12.76 -12.65 -13.60
N ARG A 156 13.59 -11.60 -13.67
CA ARG A 156 15.02 -11.73 -14.03
C ARG A 156 15.89 -12.14 -12.83
N PHE A 157 15.25 -12.52 -11.73
CA PHE A 157 15.85 -12.98 -10.49
C PHE A 157 15.27 -14.33 -10.12
N MET A 158 16.02 -15.10 -9.35
CA MET A 158 15.59 -16.41 -8.88
C MET A 158 14.45 -16.23 -7.86
N PRO A 159 13.26 -16.84 -8.08
CA PRO A 159 12.22 -16.83 -7.07
C PRO A 159 12.68 -17.62 -5.83
N PRO A 160 12.12 -17.35 -4.65
CA PRO A 160 12.39 -18.13 -3.47
C PRO A 160 12.07 -19.60 -3.77
N THR A 161 13.03 -20.47 -3.50
CA THR A 161 12.96 -21.89 -3.88
C THR A 161 13.05 -22.74 -2.64
N GLU A 162 12.11 -23.66 -2.48
CA GLU A 162 12.15 -24.66 -1.44
C GLU A 162 13.19 -25.73 -1.78
N VAL A 163 14.10 -25.99 -0.84
CA VAL A 163 15.19 -26.94 -1.00
C VAL A 163 15.21 -27.85 0.21
N GLU A 164 15.17 -29.17 -0.03
CA GLU A 164 15.45 -30.14 1.01
C GLU A 164 16.96 -30.16 1.29
N THR A 165 17.31 -29.93 2.55
CA THR A 165 18.69 -30.02 3.03
C THR A 165 18.79 -31.03 4.17
N ILE A 166 20.03 -31.41 4.48
CA ILE A 166 20.35 -32.28 5.60
C ILE A 166 21.19 -31.45 6.58
N CYS A 167 20.60 -31.11 7.72
CA CYS A 167 21.33 -30.52 8.83
C CYS A 167 22.07 -31.63 9.57
N ILE A 168 23.40 -31.59 9.53
CA ILE A 168 24.26 -32.52 10.28
C ILE A 168 24.46 -31.91 11.67
N LEU A 169 23.83 -32.50 12.69
CA LEU A 169 23.91 -32.03 14.07
C LEU A 169 25.14 -32.62 14.78
N ASP A 170 25.48 -33.87 14.47
CA ASP A 170 26.71 -34.56 14.89
C ASP A 170 27.04 -35.70 13.89
N ARG A 171 28.19 -36.37 14.03
CA ARG A 171 28.68 -37.43 13.12
C ARG A 171 27.69 -38.56 12.84
N ASN A 172 26.74 -38.80 13.75
CA ASN A 172 25.74 -39.88 13.63
C ASN A 172 24.28 -39.37 13.58
N GLU A 173 24.05 -38.06 13.69
CA GLU A 173 22.71 -37.48 13.69
C GLU A 173 22.55 -36.45 12.58
N SER A 174 21.65 -36.75 11.65
CA SER A 174 21.28 -35.87 10.56
C SER A 174 19.77 -35.75 10.49
N VAL A 175 19.28 -34.52 10.40
CA VAL A 175 17.84 -34.24 10.28
C VAL A 175 17.60 -33.61 8.92
N ARG A 176 16.62 -34.15 8.18
CA ARG A 176 16.15 -33.50 6.95
C ARG A 176 15.36 -32.25 7.33
N HIS A 177 15.70 -31.13 6.71
CA HIS A 177 15.04 -29.86 6.89
C HIS A 177 14.64 -29.29 5.53
N SER A 178 13.48 -28.65 5.45
CA SER A 178 13.13 -27.86 4.28
C SER A 178 13.53 -26.42 4.53
N CYS A 179 14.34 -25.86 3.64
CA CYS A 179 14.74 -24.46 3.68
C CYS A 179 14.21 -23.73 2.46
N VAL A 180 13.83 -22.46 2.62
CA VAL A 180 13.60 -21.57 1.48
C VAL A 180 14.89 -20.80 1.21
N VAL A 181 15.43 -20.94 0.01
CA VAL A 181 16.62 -20.20 -0.46
C VAL A 181 16.15 -19.08 -1.38
N PHE A 182 16.58 -17.86 -1.10
CA PHE A 182 16.25 -16.67 -1.88
C PHE A 182 17.44 -15.71 -1.93
N SER A 183 17.47 -14.85 -2.95
CA SER A 183 18.49 -13.79 -3.03
C SER A 183 18.29 -12.81 -1.89
N SER A 184 19.38 -12.32 -1.28
CA SER A 184 19.29 -11.22 -0.29
C SER A 184 18.66 -9.96 -0.88
N SER A 185 18.78 -9.76 -2.20
CA SER A 185 18.15 -8.65 -2.93
C SER A 185 16.70 -8.91 -3.34
N TYR A 186 16.13 -10.08 -3.06
CA TYR A 186 14.84 -10.51 -3.60
C TYR A 186 13.74 -9.49 -3.32
N TYR A 187 13.64 -9.01 -2.08
CA TYR A 187 12.63 -8.02 -1.68
C TYR A 187 12.80 -6.68 -2.42
N GLU A 188 14.05 -6.27 -2.61
CA GLU A 188 14.40 -5.06 -3.35
C GLU A 188 14.01 -5.20 -4.83
N ASP A 189 14.36 -6.33 -5.45
CA ASP A 189 14.08 -6.60 -6.85
C ASP A 189 12.59 -6.83 -7.12
N ALA A 190 11.86 -7.50 -6.21
CA ALA A 190 10.46 -7.84 -6.39
C ALA A 190 9.49 -6.71 -6.04
N LEU A 191 9.89 -5.74 -5.21
CA LEU A 191 9.05 -4.61 -4.79
C LEU A 191 9.73 -3.25 -4.96
N TYR A 192 10.86 -3.01 -4.31
CA TYR A 192 11.38 -1.64 -4.15
C TYR A 192 11.94 -1.04 -5.44
N ARG A 193 12.50 -1.87 -6.33
CA ARG A 193 12.96 -1.50 -7.69
C ARG A 193 11.85 -1.57 -8.73
N GLN A 194 10.64 -1.98 -8.35
CA GLN A 194 9.49 -1.95 -9.25
C GLN A 194 8.94 -0.52 -9.37
N PRO A 195 8.20 -0.19 -10.45
CA PRO A 195 7.76 1.18 -10.71
C PRO A 195 7.09 1.90 -9.54
N LEU A 196 6.24 1.24 -8.75
CA LEU A 196 5.62 1.88 -7.58
C LEU A 196 6.61 2.13 -6.44
N GLY A 197 7.62 1.27 -6.31
CA GLY A 197 8.66 1.36 -5.29
C GLY A 197 9.50 2.63 -5.42
N SER A 198 9.67 3.16 -6.64
CA SER A 198 10.38 4.42 -6.87
C SER A 198 9.49 5.66 -6.71
N ARG A 199 8.16 5.54 -6.64
CA ARG A 199 7.26 6.70 -6.53
C ARG A 199 7.27 7.29 -5.11
N GLY A 200 7.53 8.59 -4.97
CA GLY A 200 7.59 9.27 -3.66
C GLY A 200 6.28 9.21 -2.88
N TRP A 201 5.15 9.46 -3.55
CA TRP A 201 3.81 9.38 -2.94
C TRP A 201 3.48 8.00 -2.39
N ALA A 202 3.92 6.93 -3.07
CA ALA A 202 3.62 5.55 -2.67
C ALA A 202 4.19 5.19 -1.28
N LEU A 203 5.23 5.90 -0.81
CA LEU A 203 5.73 5.72 0.54
C LEU A 203 4.68 6.07 1.60
N ARG A 204 4.03 7.23 1.44
CA ARG A 204 2.99 7.71 2.36
C ARG A 204 1.80 6.75 2.35
N GLU A 205 1.38 6.34 1.17
CA GLU A 205 0.26 5.42 0.97
C GLU A 205 0.52 4.09 1.70
N ARG A 206 1.72 3.53 1.54
CA ARG A 206 2.17 2.31 2.22
C ARG A 206 2.24 2.46 3.74
N LEU A 207 2.94 3.48 4.24
CA LEU A 207 3.18 3.66 5.67
C LEU A 207 1.89 3.96 6.46
N LEU A 208 0.94 4.68 5.85
CA LEU A 208 -0.30 5.05 6.52
C LEU A 208 -1.35 3.94 6.49
N SER A 209 -1.23 2.98 5.58
CA SER A 209 -2.18 1.88 5.45
C SER A 209 -2.08 0.90 6.62
N SER A 210 -3.23 0.42 7.09
CA SER A 210 -3.29 -0.58 8.17
C SER A 210 -2.75 -1.94 7.73
N ARG A 211 -2.96 -2.28 6.46
CA ARG A 211 -2.53 -3.50 5.77
C ARG A 211 -2.19 -3.15 4.34
N VAL A 212 -1.19 -3.82 3.76
CA VAL A 212 -0.83 -3.68 2.35
C VAL A 212 -0.73 -5.06 1.73
N LEU A 213 -1.47 -5.27 0.63
CA LEU A 213 -1.32 -6.40 -0.28
C LEU A 213 -0.64 -5.89 -1.55
N GLY A 214 0.64 -6.17 -1.67
CA GLY A 214 1.49 -5.78 -2.79
C GLY A 214 1.48 -6.83 -3.90
N PHE A 215 1.21 -6.39 -5.12
CA PHE A 215 1.39 -7.17 -6.35
C PHE A 215 2.80 -6.90 -6.88
N GLY A 216 3.76 -7.67 -6.34
CA GLY A 216 5.16 -7.58 -6.71
C GLY A 216 5.47 -8.28 -8.02
N CYS A 217 6.75 -8.27 -8.39
CA CYS A 217 7.22 -9.03 -9.53
C CYS A 217 7.41 -10.51 -9.16
N GLY A 218 6.38 -11.33 -9.44
CA GLY A 218 6.45 -12.79 -9.33
C GLY A 218 5.52 -13.38 -8.27
N GLU A 219 5.26 -12.66 -7.17
CA GLU A 219 4.39 -13.11 -6.09
C GLU A 219 3.68 -11.96 -5.36
N LEU A 220 2.71 -12.32 -4.52
CA LEU A 220 2.02 -11.42 -3.62
C LEU A 220 2.81 -11.20 -2.33
N PHE A 221 2.82 -9.95 -1.87
CA PHE A 221 3.45 -9.51 -0.63
C PHE A 221 2.38 -9.01 0.34
N TRP A 222 2.50 -9.39 1.60
CA TRP A 222 1.62 -8.94 2.65
C TRP A 222 2.40 -8.23 3.75
N SER A 223 1.82 -7.13 4.24
CA SER A 223 2.31 -6.49 5.45
C SER A 223 1.17 -5.84 6.24
N CYS A 224 1.36 -5.75 7.55
CA CYS A 224 0.54 -5.01 8.50
C CYS A 224 1.44 -4.61 9.69
N ALA A 225 0.86 -3.93 10.69
CA ALA A 225 1.62 -3.43 11.84
C ALA A 225 2.41 -4.52 12.61
N GLU A 226 1.85 -5.73 12.74
CA GLU A 226 2.46 -6.83 13.51
C GLU A 226 3.13 -7.91 12.64
N CYS A 227 3.03 -7.79 11.32
CA CYS A 227 3.52 -8.83 10.43
C CYS A 227 4.10 -8.16 9.18
N GLN A 228 5.41 -8.20 9.08
CA GLN A 228 6.18 -7.51 8.05
C GLN A 228 6.91 -8.53 7.19
N HIS A 229 7.20 -8.17 5.95
CA HIS A 229 8.01 -8.99 5.04
C HIS A 229 7.47 -10.41 4.77
N VAL A 230 6.14 -10.53 4.66
CA VAL A 230 5.46 -11.78 4.28
C VAL A 230 5.20 -11.80 2.79
N TYR A 231 5.32 -12.97 2.17
CA TYR A 231 5.00 -13.19 0.75
C TYR A 231 4.63 -14.65 0.49
N GLU A 232 4.13 -14.97 -0.71
CA GLU A 232 3.53 -16.29 -1.02
C GLU A 232 4.49 -17.45 -0.73
N SER A 233 5.76 -17.29 -1.10
CA SER A 233 6.80 -18.28 -0.89
C SER A 233 7.31 -18.35 0.56
N PHE A 234 7.01 -17.35 1.38
CA PHE A 234 7.39 -17.30 2.80
C PHE A 234 6.26 -16.72 3.67
N PRO A 235 5.17 -17.49 3.89
CA PRO A 235 3.95 -16.99 4.50
C PRO A 235 4.07 -16.70 6.00
N GLY A 236 5.15 -17.17 6.65
CA GLY A 236 5.47 -16.87 8.05
C GLY A 236 6.17 -15.53 8.26
N GLY A 237 6.62 -14.87 7.18
CA GLY A 237 7.39 -13.63 7.27
C GLY A 237 8.82 -13.86 7.75
N LEU A 238 9.72 -12.96 7.33
CA LEU A 238 11.12 -13.03 7.73
C LEU A 238 11.30 -12.54 9.17
N THR A 239 11.56 -13.45 10.11
CA THR A 239 11.97 -13.11 11.47
C THR A 239 13.49 -12.94 11.49
N PHE A 240 13.97 -11.70 11.43
CA PHE A 240 15.39 -11.43 11.58
C PHE A 240 15.72 -11.16 13.05
N GLU A 241 16.57 -11.99 13.65
CA GLU A 241 17.29 -11.60 14.86
C GLU A 241 18.23 -10.42 14.51
N ASP A 242 18.38 -9.51 15.46
CA ASP A 242 18.91 -8.15 15.30
C ASP A 242 20.11 -8.01 14.36
N ASN A 243 20.01 -7.05 13.42
CA ASN A 243 21.01 -6.51 12.48
C ASN A 243 20.93 -6.91 10.99
N PHE A 244 20.01 -7.78 10.57
CA PHE A 244 19.79 -8.06 9.13
C PHE A 244 18.74 -7.16 8.45
N PHE A 245 18.34 -6.05 9.09
CA PHE A 245 17.49 -5.01 8.47
C PHE A 245 18.18 -4.24 7.33
N GLN A 246 19.43 -4.55 6.98
CA GLN A 246 20.16 -3.88 5.89
C GLN A 246 19.44 -4.11 4.54
N GLY A 247 18.61 -3.13 4.15
CA GLY A 247 17.94 -3.05 2.85
C GLY A 247 16.42 -3.26 2.86
N LEU A 248 15.82 -3.66 3.99
CA LEU A 248 14.36 -3.81 4.09
C LEU A 248 13.70 -2.48 4.50
N GLN A 249 12.75 -2.03 3.70
CA GLN A 249 11.99 -0.80 3.94
C GLN A 249 10.88 -1.02 4.97
N LEU A 250 10.62 -0.01 5.80
CA LEU A 250 9.53 0.00 6.78
C LEU A 250 8.19 -0.25 6.11
N THR A 251 7.48 -1.31 6.47
CA THR A 251 6.22 -1.69 5.80
C THR A 251 4.97 -1.03 6.37
N SER A 252 5.08 -0.45 7.57
CA SER A 252 4.05 0.36 8.23
C SER A 252 4.70 1.50 9.01
N ALA A 253 3.99 2.62 9.20
CA ALA A 253 4.39 3.61 10.19
C ALA A 253 4.40 2.97 11.59
N PRO A 254 5.32 3.36 12.49
CA PRO A 254 5.31 2.93 13.89
C PRO A 254 3.93 3.15 14.48
N SER A 255 3.43 2.18 15.24
CA SER A 255 2.20 2.40 15.97
C SER A 255 2.48 3.38 17.11
N THR A 256 1.46 4.14 17.51
CA THR A 256 1.52 4.96 18.74
C THR A 256 1.68 4.11 20.00
N LEU A 257 1.79 2.78 19.90
CA LEU A 257 2.07 1.88 21.02
C LEU A 257 3.58 1.77 21.29
N ASP A 258 4.42 2.15 20.32
CA ASP A 258 5.88 2.24 20.46
C ASP A 258 6.35 3.49 21.25
N GLN A 259 5.43 4.19 21.91
CA GLN A 259 5.67 5.38 22.77
C GLN A 259 6.74 5.23 23.87
N LYS A 260 7.36 4.05 24.01
CA LYS A 260 8.30 3.75 25.08
C LYS A 260 9.78 3.92 24.73
N ASP A 261 10.13 4.19 23.47
CA ASP A 261 11.54 4.45 23.08
C ASP A 261 11.69 5.62 22.07
N PRO A 262 11.96 6.84 22.56
CA PRO A 262 12.25 8.00 21.72
C PRO A 262 13.46 7.82 20.77
N THR A 263 14.44 7.00 21.17
CA THR A 263 15.63 6.73 20.34
C THR A 263 15.27 5.88 19.14
N GLY A 264 14.43 4.86 19.36
CA GLY A 264 13.86 4.01 18.31
C GLY A 264 13.02 4.81 17.31
N LEU A 265 12.13 5.69 17.78
CA LEU A 265 11.29 6.53 16.90
C LEU A 265 12.12 7.51 16.05
N THR A 266 13.19 8.07 16.62
CA THR A 266 14.13 8.92 15.87
C THR A 266 14.84 8.14 14.77
N ALA A 267 15.30 6.92 15.05
CA ALA A 267 15.91 6.03 14.05
C ALA A 267 14.92 5.62 12.95
N VAL A 268 13.64 5.44 13.29
CA VAL A 268 12.58 5.22 12.29
C VAL A 268 12.41 6.45 11.40
N TRP A 269 12.35 7.65 11.96
CA TRP A 269 12.23 8.87 11.16
C TRP A 269 13.37 9.01 10.15
N PHE A 270 14.62 8.78 10.56
CA PHE A 270 15.76 8.84 9.63
C PHE A 270 15.64 7.82 8.50
N ARG A 271 15.16 6.59 8.79
CA ARG A 271 14.89 5.59 7.75
C ARG A 271 13.79 6.01 6.79
N VAL A 272 12.70 6.60 7.29
CA VAL A 272 11.61 7.15 6.44
C VAL A 272 12.14 8.27 5.56
N ALA A 273 12.93 9.18 6.12
CA ALA A 273 13.52 10.29 5.38
C ALA A 273 14.48 9.81 4.29
N GLU A 274 15.38 8.87 4.62
CA GLU A 274 16.31 8.26 3.68
C GLU A 274 15.56 7.61 2.51
N GLU A 275 14.57 6.75 2.81
CA GLU A 275 13.77 6.08 1.79
C GLU A 275 12.96 7.04 0.93
N TYR A 276 12.41 8.11 1.53
CA TYR A 276 11.69 9.13 0.77
C TYR A 276 12.63 9.88 -0.18
N THR A 277 13.81 10.24 0.28
CA THR A 277 14.78 11.01 -0.53
C THR A 277 15.37 10.22 -1.68
N SER A 278 15.31 8.88 -1.66
CA SER A 278 15.71 8.04 -2.79
C SER A 278 14.61 7.82 -3.84
N ARG A 279 13.40 8.35 -3.63
CA ARG A 279 12.23 8.17 -4.51
C ARG A 279 12.02 9.37 -5.45
N ASP A 280 11.41 9.09 -6.58
CA ASP A 280 11.07 10.05 -7.62
C ASP A 280 9.79 10.83 -7.29
N LEU A 281 9.82 12.15 -7.53
CA LEU A 281 8.66 13.03 -7.47
C LEU A 281 8.42 13.63 -8.85
N THR A 282 7.17 13.57 -9.33
CA THR A 282 6.78 14.19 -10.60
C THR A 282 6.86 15.71 -10.54
N PHE A 283 6.49 16.30 -9.40
CA PHE A 283 6.55 17.75 -9.16
C PHE A 283 7.29 18.05 -7.84
N PRO A 284 8.63 17.98 -7.82
CA PRO A 284 9.40 18.13 -6.59
C PRO A 284 9.13 19.44 -5.84
N GLU A 285 8.93 20.54 -6.56
CA GLU A 285 8.72 21.88 -5.99
C GLU A 285 7.43 22.00 -5.17
N SER A 286 6.37 21.27 -5.54
CA SER A 286 5.08 21.28 -4.85
C SER A 286 4.91 20.11 -3.89
N ASP A 287 5.44 18.94 -4.24
CA ASP A 287 5.04 17.67 -3.61
C ASP A 287 5.97 17.25 -2.47
N LYS A 288 7.21 17.77 -2.44
CA LYS A 288 8.27 17.28 -1.53
C LYS A 288 7.86 17.28 -0.06
N LEU A 289 7.18 18.34 0.38
CA LEU A 289 6.72 18.44 1.78
C LEU A 289 5.35 17.82 1.96
N LEU A 290 4.47 17.94 0.96
CA LEU A 290 3.10 17.46 1.05
C LEU A 290 3.04 15.93 1.18
N ALA A 291 3.92 15.22 0.47
CA ALA A 291 3.96 13.76 0.50
C ALA A 291 4.50 13.18 1.82
N LEU A 292 5.24 13.95 2.63
CA LEU A 292 5.76 13.48 3.93
C LEU A 292 5.06 14.09 5.14
N SER A 293 4.38 15.22 4.99
CA SER A 293 3.86 16.02 6.11
C SER A 293 3.04 15.21 7.11
N THR A 294 2.15 14.31 6.64
CA THR A 294 1.32 13.50 7.54
C THR A 294 2.11 12.43 8.27
N VAL A 295 3.13 11.83 7.63
CA VAL A 295 3.99 10.84 8.29
C VAL A 295 4.81 11.51 9.40
N ALA A 296 5.38 12.68 9.09
CA ALA A 296 6.10 13.51 10.04
C ALA A 296 5.23 13.94 11.23
N PHE A 297 3.98 14.35 10.95
CA PHE A 297 3.02 14.73 11.98
C PHE A 297 2.68 13.56 12.92
N ARG A 298 2.41 12.35 12.38
CA ARG A 298 2.12 11.16 13.20
C ARG A 298 3.30 10.73 14.05
N LEU A 299 4.52 10.81 13.53
CA LEU A 299 5.73 10.53 14.29
C LEU A 299 5.92 11.56 15.41
N GLY A 300 5.66 12.85 15.15
CA GLY A 300 5.67 13.87 16.20
C GLY A 300 4.69 13.54 17.33
N GLN A 301 3.44 13.19 16.98
CA GLN A 301 2.47 12.75 17.98
C GLN A 301 2.92 11.50 18.77
N ALA A 302 3.60 10.55 18.13
CA ALA A 302 4.13 9.36 18.79
C ALA A 302 5.33 9.68 19.70
N MET A 303 6.12 10.69 19.35
CA MET A 303 7.27 11.17 20.13
C MET A 303 6.88 12.15 21.25
N ASP A 304 5.59 12.54 21.34
CA ASP A 304 5.11 13.66 22.16
C ASP A 304 5.85 14.97 21.84
N ASP A 305 6.09 15.21 20.55
CA ASP A 305 6.97 16.26 20.05
C ASP A 305 6.38 16.93 18.78
N ILE A 306 6.84 18.14 18.48
CA ILE A 306 6.44 18.94 17.33
C ILE A 306 7.51 18.81 16.24
N CYS A 307 7.12 18.25 15.10
CA CYS A 307 7.97 18.24 13.91
C CYS A 307 8.16 19.67 13.37
N ILE A 308 9.38 20.19 13.44
CA ILE A 308 9.82 21.46 12.86
C ILE A 308 10.78 21.13 11.71
N TRP A 309 10.30 21.20 10.47
CA TRP A 309 11.11 20.96 9.26
C TRP A 309 11.85 19.60 9.23
N GLY A 310 11.27 18.56 9.83
CA GLY A 310 11.90 17.24 9.92
C GLY A 310 12.83 17.05 11.13
N HIS A 311 12.83 17.98 12.08
CA HIS A 311 13.43 17.82 13.40
C HIS A 311 12.34 17.80 14.48
N PHE A 312 12.58 17.03 15.54
CA PHE A 312 11.73 16.96 16.73
C PHE A 312 12.49 17.65 17.88
N LYS A 313 11.80 18.40 18.75
CA LYS A 313 12.33 19.33 19.76
C LYS A 313 12.52 18.73 21.16
#